data_AF-A0A1V0HXE9-F1
#
_entry.id   AF-A0A1V0HXE9-F1
#
_cell.length_a   1.000
_cell.length_b   1.000
_cell.length_c   1.000
_cell.angle_alpha   90.00
_cell.angle_beta   90.00
_cell.angle_gamma   90.00
#
_symmetry.space_group_name_H-M   'P 1'
#
loop_
_entity.id
_entity.type
_entity.pdbx_description
1 polymer ?
#
loop_
_entity_poly.entity_id
_entity_poly.type
_entity_poly.pdbx_seq_one_letter_code
_entity_poly.pdbx_strand_id
1 'polypeptide(L)'
;MPVRTMVLTTAISGLALTLPAERLHADDLGKVIVGGAILCAVTGCLKGRSQSGNQHRTARPAGNPTVRADQQALNYFGYDAGGADGVTGKRTRSAISRYQGYMGYPVTGQLDTYQRQTLVGAYNWAQSGGNATYPGIQGQELLRAYASHSRGGNYCQETGRCMGGGYPAPNNYGGTPGYPGGNGLPPQTGYGATGNMPAPAYPQPMPPLNAAPLPTQVMTTGGALAGFELPDSSGNRSITDHCQTVKMVSSANGGPVRSPASIVNPTQALDEQFCSASTYAVSSTERMLSGAQVTDEQLTQNCGQVVDFMAAETDALGTRPAADLLATAQQKIRQAAPDGNTQVLVQTGEVCLGYGYRTDEADVVLAASMLLVGAGARPYAELLGHHLRDGLGVQADAERARKWYETAFSSLDDGAAPVFLPSQSAQRVEIMRAALAGGAPAPVLTGASSAGAAPAPSALPSFNIGN
;
A
#
# COMPACT_ATOMS: atom_id res chain seq x y z
N MET A 1 31.23 76.88 -20.72
CA MET A 1 29.83 76.83 -21.19
C MET A 1 29.21 75.55 -20.66
N PRO A 2 28.00 75.61 -20.09
CA PRO A 2 27.51 74.63 -19.12
C PRO A 2 26.92 73.36 -19.76
N VAL A 3 27.01 72.30 -18.96
CA VAL A 3 26.46 70.95 -19.12
C VAL A 3 24.93 70.99 -19.12
N ARG A 4 24.30 70.31 -20.07
CA ARG A 4 22.85 70.04 -20.09
C ARG A 4 22.62 68.56 -19.82
N THR A 5 22.31 68.26 -18.56
CA THR A 5 21.88 66.95 -18.09
C THR A 5 20.40 66.77 -18.45
N MET A 6 20.08 65.82 -19.33
CA MET A 6 18.71 65.42 -19.66
C MET A 6 18.28 64.31 -18.70
N VAL A 7 17.33 64.63 -17.82
CA VAL A 7 16.65 63.65 -16.95
C VAL A 7 15.49 63.04 -17.76
N LEU A 8 15.55 61.73 -18.01
CA LEU A 8 14.49 60.95 -18.63
C LEU A 8 13.64 60.32 -17.51
N THR A 9 12.46 60.87 -17.25
CA THR A 9 11.45 60.31 -16.35
C THR A 9 10.65 59.23 -17.06
N THR A 10 10.82 57.97 -16.65
CA THR A 10 9.95 56.85 -17.05
C THR A 10 8.70 56.82 -16.16
N ALA A 11 7.53 56.98 -16.79
CA ALA A 11 6.23 56.81 -16.16
C ALA A 11 5.85 55.32 -16.11
N ILE A 12 5.56 54.79 -14.92
CA ILE A 12 4.98 53.47 -14.72
C ILE A 12 3.46 53.63 -14.64
N SER A 13 2.76 53.15 -15.66
CA SER A 13 1.29 53.06 -15.69
C SER A 13 0.83 51.90 -14.80
N GLY A 14 0.21 52.21 -13.66
CA GLY A 14 -0.49 51.24 -12.81
C GLY A 14 -1.91 51.01 -13.30
N LEU A 15 -2.21 49.78 -13.76
CA LEU A 15 -3.55 49.34 -14.12
C LEU A 15 -4.26 48.84 -12.85
N ALA A 16 -5.14 49.66 -12.27
CA ALA A 16 -5.99 49.28 -11.15
C ALA A 16 -7.29 48.66 -11.68
N LEU A 17 -7.44 47.34 -11.55
CA LEU A 17 -8.71 46.65 -11.72
C LEU A 17 -9.51 46.76 -10.41
N THR A 18 -10.66 47.41 -10.47
CA THR A 18 -11.64 47.46 -9.38
C THR A 18 -12.62 46.32 -9.56
N LEU A 19 -12.79 45.48 -8.55
CA LEU A 19 -13.89 44.51 -8.44
C LEU A 19 -14.91 45.03 -7.43
N PRO A 20 -16.22 44.85 -7.67
CA PRO A 20 -17.25 45.25 -6.71
C PRO A 20 -17.25 44.30 -5.51
N ALA A 21 -17.22 44.87 -4.30
CA ALA A 21 -17.43 44.15 -3.06
C ALA A 21 -18.94 43.93 -2.85
N GLU A 22 -19.44 42.72 -3.08
CA GLU A 22 -20.75 42.32 -2.58
C GLU A 22 -20.65 42.01 -1.08
N ARG A 23 -21.56 42.62 -0.31
CA ARG A 23 -21.67 42.43 1.14
C ARG A 23 -22.33 41.08 1.41
N LEU A 24 -21.59 40.12 1.94
CA LEU A 24 -22.17 38.90 2.52
C LEU A 24 -22.80 39.23 3.88
N HIS A 25 -24.09 38.95 3.99
CA HIS A 25 -24.87 38.96 5.23
C HIS A 25 -24.43 37.80 6.13
N ALA A 26 -24.26 38.09 7.42
CA ALA A 26 -23.88 37.12 8.43
C ALA A 26 -25.11 36.32 8.87
N ASP A 27 -25.16 35.04 8.50
CA ASP A 27 -25.78 33.92 9.24
C ASP A 27 -25.52 32.59 8.50
N ASP A 28 -24.25 32.17 8.37
CA ASP A 28 -23.90 30.77 8.08
C ASP A 28 -22.41 30.46 8.40
N LEU A 29 -22.00 30.73 9.65
CA LEU A 29 -20.63 30.48 10.12
C LEU A 29 -20.49 29.02 10.61
N GLY A 30 -20.56 28.07 9.68
CA GLY A 30 -20.45 26.64 9.97
C GLY A 30 -19.78 25.79 8.89
N LYS A 31 -19.32 26.39 7.80
CA LYS A 31 -18.56 25.73 6.72
C LYS A 31 -17.51 26.72 6.20
N VAL A 32 -16.38 26.21 5.74
CA VAL A 32 -15.20 26.94 5.22
C VAL A 32 -14.16 27.32 6.29
N ILE A 33 -13.30 26.36 6.70
CA ILE A 33 -11.87 26.60 6.97
C ILE A 33 -11.08 25.31 6.69
N VAL A 34 -10.64 25.08 5.45
CA VAL A 34 -9.26 24.73 5.06
C VAL A 34 -9.15 25.14 3.59
N GLY A 35 -8.45 26.24 3.31
CA GLY A 35 -8.33 26.80 1.96
C GLY A 35 -7.86 28.26 1.92
N GLY A 36 -7.42 28.84 3.05
CA GLY A 36 -7.09 30.26 3.14
C GLY A 36 -6.03 30.58 4.20
N ALA A 37 -5.02 29.72 4.36
CA ALA A 37 -3.89 29.96 5.26
C ALA A 37 -2.53 29.88 4.53
N ILE A 38 -2.49 30.26 3.26
CA ILE A 38 -1.25 30.34 2.47
C ILE A 38 -0.72 31.79 2.35
N LEU A 39 -1.44 32.81 2.86
CA LEU A 39 -0.96 34.19 2.76
C LEU A 39 -1.30 35.04 3.99
N CYS A 40 -0.69 34.74 5.13
CA CYS A 40 -0.66 35.64 6.31
C CYS A 40 0.71 35.77 6.99
N ALA A 41 1.77 35.23 6.39
CA ALA A 41 3.11 35.28 6.99
C ALA A 41 3.92 36.57 6.68
N VAL A 42 3.43 37.49 5.82
CA VAL A 42 4.25 38.64 5.35
C VAL A 42 3.70 40.03 5.74
N THR A 43 2.51 40.14 6.33
CA THR A 43 2.01 41.45 6.78
C THR A 43 1.23 41.30 8.07
N GLY A 44 1.87 41.67 9.18
CA GLY A 44 1.32 41.57 10.52
C GLY A 44 -0.06 42.23 10.62
N CYS A 45 -1.09 41.41 10.87
CA CYS A 45 -2.44 41.87 11.17
C CYS A 45 -2.83 41.46 12.60
N LEU A 46 -2.72 42.47 13.47
CA LEU A 46 -3.67 42.88 14.51
C LEU A 46 -3.96 41.95 15.71
N LYS A 47 -3.39 42.39 16.84
CA LYS A 47 -3.95 42.38 18.20
C LYS A 47 -5.50 42.46 18.21
N GLY A 48 -6.13 41.38 18.67
CA GLY A 48 -7.52 41.39 19.14
C GLY A 48 -7.58 40.80 20.55
N ARG A 49 -7.68 41.67 21.56
CA ARG A 49 -7.86 41.30 22.97
C ARG A 49 -9.33 40.93 23.19
N SER A 50 -9.61 39.67 23.50
CA SER A 50 -10.91 39.25 24.04
C SER A 50 -10.71 38.69 25.44
N GLN A 51 -11.16 39.46 26.44
CA GLN A 51 -11.43 38.99 27.79
C GLN A 51 -12.89 38.54 27.81
N SER A 52 -13.18 37.27 28.13
CA SER A 52 -14.46 36.90 28.74
C SER A 52 -14.45 35.47 29.31
N GLY A 53 -14.80 35.35 30.59
CA GLY A 53 -15.58 34.22 31.11
C GLY A 53 -14.82 32.96 31.53
N ASN A 54 -14.13 33.00 32.67
CA ASN A 54 -13.61 31.81 33.35
C ASN A 54 -14.77 31.00 33.99
N GLN A 55 -15.43 30.13 33.21
CA GLN A 55 -16.27 29.06 33.75
C GLN A 55 -15.44 27.77 33.84
N HIS A 56 -14.89 27.50 35.02
CA HIS A 56 -14.35 26.19 35.37
C HIS A 56 -15.50 25.16 35.47
N ARG A 57 -15.98 24.68 34.33
CA ARG A 57 -16.51 23.31 34.27
C ARG A 57 -15.29 22.40 34.22
N THR A 58 -15.06 21.63 35.28
CA THR A 58 -14.07 20.55 35.25
C THR A 58 -14.44 19.61 34.10
N ALA A 59 -13.77 19.76 32.96
CA ALA A 59 -13.93 18.89 31.82
C ALA A 59 -13.60 17.47 32.28
N ARG A 60 -14.58 16.58 32.19
CA ARG A 60 -14.38 15.15 32.40
C ARG A 60 -13.25 14.71 31.46
N PRO A 61 -12.25 13.93 31.91
CA PRO A 61 -11.13 13.55 31.05
C PRO A 61 -11.66 12.96 29.76
N ALA A 62 -11.23 13.51 28.62
CA ALA A 62 -11.61 12.97 27.32
C ALA A 62 -11.08 11.54 27.24
N GLY A 63 -11.98 10.56 27.17
CA GLY A 63 -11.60 9.15 27.09
C GLY A 63 -10.74 8.87 25.85
N ASN A 64 -9.95 7.82 25.91
CA ASN A 64 -8.96 7.49 24.89
C ASN A 64 -9.65 7.21 23.53
N PRO A 65 -9.32 7.94 22.45
CA PRO A 65 -9.96 7.76 21.14
C PRO A 65 -9.71 6.37 20.54
N THR A 66 -8.56 5.76 20.86
CA THR A 66 -8.25 4.37 20.48
C THR A 66 -9.20 3.39 21.15
N VAL A 67 -9.42 3.52 22.45
CA VAL A 67 -10.36 2.65 23.20
C VAL A 67 -11.79 2.85 22.73
N ARG A 68 -12.15 4.08 22.35
CA ARG A 68 -13.47 4.39 21.79
C ARG A 68 -13.70 3.65 20.48
N ALA A 69 -12.71 3.63 19.59
CA ALA A 69 -12.78 2.88 18.34
C ALA A 69 -12.91 1.37 18.60
N ASP A 70 -12.18 0.82 19.57
CA ASP A 70 -12.27 -0.59 19.94
C ASP A 70 -13.67 -0.94 20.46
N GLN A 71 -14.24 -0.09 21.34
CA GLN A 71 -15.60 -0.25 21.86
C GLN A 71 -16.66 -0.17 20.74
N GLN A 72 -16.51 0.75 19.78
CA GLN A 72 -17.40 0.84 18.62
C GLN A 72 -17.36 -0.42 17.76
N ALA A 73 -16.16 -0.90 17.43
CA ALA A 73 -15.99 -2.11 16.63
C ALA A 73 -16.53 -3.35 17.36
N LEU A 74 -16.23 -3.50 18.66
CA LEU A 74 -16.79 -4.58 19.48
C LEU A 74 -18.32 -4.58 19.46
N ASN A 75 -18.94 -3.43 19.73
CA ASN A 75 -20.39 -3.29 19.73
C ASN A 75 -21.00 -3.60 18.36
N TYR A 76 -20.38 -3.15 17.26
CA TYR A 76 -20.83 -3.42 15.90
C TYR A 76 -20.90 -4.92 15.59
N PHE A 77 -19.90 -5.69 16.03
CA PHE A 77 -19.89 -7.15 15.86
C PHE A 77 -20.72 -7.91 16.90
N GLY A 78 -21.47 -7.21 17.76
CA GLY A 78 -22.36 -7.81 18.75
C GLY A 78 -21.66 -8.20 20.06
N TYR A 79 -20.46 -7.69 20.32
CA TYR A 79 -19.81 -7.82 21.64
C TYR A 79 -20.14 -6.59 22.49
N ASP A 80 -20.95 -6.76 23.54
CA ASP A 80 -21.34 -5.67 24.43
C ASP A 80 -20.16 -5.09 25.23
N ALA A 81 -19.57 -4.02 24.71
CA ALA A 81 -18.46 -3.29 25.33
C ALA A 81 -18.92 -2.15 26.25
N GLY A 82 -20.23 -1.91 26.36
CA GLY A 82 -20.80 -0.70 26.97
C GLY A 82 -20.77 0.51 26.03
N GLY A 83 -20.93 1.71 26.60
CA GLY A 83 -20.82 2.95 25.82
C GLY A 83 -19.41 3.16 25.28
N ALA A 84 -19.29 3.66 24.05
CA ALA A 84 -18.00 4.01 23.45
C ALA A 84 -17.45 5.31 24.05
N ASP A 85 -17.09 5.27 25.34
CA ASP A 85 -16.63 6.41 26.13
C ASP A 85 -15.11 6.60 26.09
N GLY A 86 -14.35 5.62 25.58
CA GLY A 86 -12.90 5.62 25.55
C GLY A 86 -12.24 5.18 26.85
N VAL A 87 -12.98 4.51 27.75
CA VAL A 87 -12.46 3.98 29.02
C VAL A 87 -12.63 2.47 29.08
N THR A 88 -11.52 1.73 29.25
CA THR A 88 -11.54 0.27 29.30
C THR A 88 -12.15 -0.25 30.61
N GLY A 89 -13.47 -0.45 30.62
CA GLY A 89 -14.24 -0.97 31.75
C GLY A 89 -14.36 -2.50 31.78
N LYS A 90 -15.12 -3.01 32.76
CA LYS A 90 -15.42 -4.45 32.90
C LYS A 90 -16.16 -5.00 31.67
N ARG A 91 -17.11 -4.23 31.11
CA ARG A 91 -17.86 -4.61 29.89
C ARG A 91 -16.93 -4.70 28.69
N THR A 92 -16.08 -3.70 28.47
CA THR A 92 -15.08 -3.71 27.39
C THR A 92 -14.13 -4.91 27.50
N ARG A 93 -13.59 -5.22 28.69
CA ARG A 93 -12.76 -6.43 28.89
C ARG A 93 -13.52 -7.73 28.61
N SER A 94 -14.77 -7.83 29.06
CA SER A 94 -15.62 -9.00 28.78
C SER A 94 -15.93 -9.15 27.28
N ALA A 95 -16.14 -8.05 26.56
CA ALA A 95 -16.34 -8.05 25.12
C ALA A 95 -15.08 -8.52 24.38
N ILE A 96 -13.91 -8.04 24.79
CA ILE A 96 -12.61 -8.48 24.26
C ILE A 96 -12.42 -9.99 24.46
N SER A 97 -12.71 -10.51 25.67
CA SER A 97 -12.59 -11.95 25.93
C SER A 97 -13.48 -12.82 25.02
N ARG A 98 -14.71 -12.36 24.73
CA ARG A 98 -15.63 -13.06 23.82
C ARG A 98 -15.13 -13.00 22.38
N TYR A 99 -14.65 -11.84 21.95
CA TYR A 99 -14.02 -11.66 20.65
C TYR A 99 -12.82 -12.61 20.47
N GLN A 100 -11.93 -12.67 21.47
CA GLN A 100 -10.78 -13.59 21.47
C GLN A 100 -11.21 -15.05 21.36
N GLY A 101 -12.16 -15.49 22.19
CA GLY A 101 -12.67 -16.86 22.14
C GLY A 101 -13.31 -17.20 20.80
N TYR A 102 -14.06 -16.27 20.21
CA TYR A 102 -14.69 -16.47 18.92
C TYR A 102 -13.69 -16.57 17.75
N MET A 103 -12.61 -15.77 17.79
CA MET A 103 -11.56 -15.77 16.78
C MET A 103 -10.47 -16.83 17.02
N GLY A 104 -10.53 -17.56 18.13
CA GLY A 104 -9.55 -18.60 18.48
C GLY A 104 -8.24 -18.05 19.08
N TYR A 105 -8.24 -16.82 19.58
CA TYR A 105 -7.09 -16.22 20.27
C TYR A 105 -7.02 -16.63 21.75
N PRO A 106 -5.85 -16.51 22.39
CA PRO A 106 -5.75 -16.57 23.85
C PRO A 106 -6.68 -15.55 24.52
N VAL A 107 -7.53 -16.01 25.45
CA VAL A 107 -8.54 -15.18 26.11
C VAL A 107 -7.92 -14.41 27.28
N THR A 108 -7.25 -13.29 26.99
CA THR A 108 -6.58 -12.43 27.98
C THR A 108 -7.48 -11.29 28.49
N GLY A 109 -8.56 -10.97 27.76
CA GLY A 109 -9.39 -9.80 28.03
C GLY A 109 -8.72 -8.45 27.72
N GLN A 110 -7.55 -8.47 27.06
CA GLN A 110 -6.83 -7.31 26.57
C GLN A 110 -6.53 -7.50 25.07
N LEU A 111 -6.83 -6.49 24.26
CA LEU A 111 -6.49 -6.53 22.83
C LEU A 111 -5.00 -6.30 22.67
N ASP A 112 -4.31 -7.26 22.06
CA ASP A 112 -3.01 -7.00 21.47
C ASP A 112 -3.16 -6.23 20.14
N THR A 113 -2.03 -5.81 19.59
CA THR A 113 -1.98 -5.01 18.36
C THR A 113 -2.64 -5.73 17.17
N TYR A 114 -2.42 -7.03 17.02
CA TYR A 114 -2.96 -7.82 15.91
C TYR A 114 -4.47 -8.01 16.04
N GLN A 115 -4.93 -8.41 17.22
CA GLN A 115 -6.34 -8.56 17.56
C GLN A 115 -7.12 -7.26 17.35
N ARG A 116 -6.55 -6.14 17.78
CA ARG A 116 -7.13 -4.82 17.55
C ARG A 116 -7.21 -4.48 16.07
N GLN A 117 -6.14 -4.73 15.31
CA GLN A 117 -6.09 -4.48 13.87
C GLN A 117 -7.15 -5.29 13.12
N THR A 118 -7.33 -6.57 13.46
CA THR A 118 -8.38 -7.41 12.86
C THR A 118 -9.77 -6.91 13.22
N LEU A 119 -10.02 -6.58 14.48
CA LEU A 119 -11.31 -6.07 14.95
C LEU A 119 -11.69 -4.74 14.29
N VAL A 120 -10.82 -3.74 14.37
CA VAL A 120 -11.08 -2.40 13.83
C VAL A 120 -11.03 -2.39 12.30
N GLY A 121 -10.14 -3.18 11.70
CA GLY A 121 -10.06 -3.35 10.24
C GLY A 121 -11.34 -3.94 9.66
N ALA A 122 -11.88 -4.99 10.30
CA ALA A 122 -13.17 -5.56 9.91
C ALA A 122 -14.31 -4.55 10.02
N TYR A 123 -14.31 -3.74 11.09
CA TYR A 123 -15.35 -2.73 11.31
C TYR A 123 -15.33 -1.68 10.20
N ASN A 124 -14.15 -1.14 9.89
CA ASN A 124 -13.99 -0.14 8.83
C ASN A 124 -14.37 -0.70 7.44
N TRP A 125 -13.95 -1.93 7.15
CA TRP A 125 -14.33 -2.64 5.92
C TRP A 125 -15.84 -2.85 5.81
N ALA A 126 -16.51 -3.16 6.92
CA ALA A 126 -17.96 -3.30 6.92
C ALA A 126 -18.68 -1.95 6.74
N GLN A 127 -18.15 -0.87 7.30
CA GLN A 127 -18.69 0.50 7.13
C GLN A 127 -18.49 1.04 5.70
N SER A 128 -17.45 0.60 4.99
CA SER A 128 -17.23 0.93 3.58
C SER A 128 -18.06 0.08 2.62
N GLY A 129 -19.00 -0.73 3.12
CA GLY A 129 -19.86 -1.60 2.31
C GLY A 129 -19.23 -2.93 1.89
N GLY A 130 -18.06 -3.30 2.42
CA GLY A 130 -17.40 -4.57 2.11
C GLY A 130 -18.22 -5.81 2.52
N ASN A 131 -19.13 -5.65 3.47
CA ASN A 131 -20.09 -6.68 3.85
C ASN A 131 -21.16 -6.97 2.78
N ALA A 132 -21.34 -6.12 1.77
CA ALA A 132 -22.31 -6.32 0.70
C ALA A 132 -22.01 -7.57 -0.15
N THR A 133 -20.73 -7.98 -0.23
CA THR A 133 -20.32 -9.24 -0.88
C THR A 133 -20.78 -10.48 -0.12
N TYR A 134 -21.21 -10.34 1.13
CA TYR A 134 -21.58 -11.44 2.03
C TYR A 134 -23.02 -11.29 2.53
N PRO A 135 -24.03 -11.42 1.65
CA PRO A 135 -25.43 -11.29 2.04
C PRO A 135 -25.80 -12.34 3.10
N GLY A 136 -26.45 -11.89 4.18
CA GLY A 136 -26.84 -12.74 5.30
C GLY A 136 -25.76 -12.97 6.36
N ILE A 137 -24.51 -12.54 6.12
CA ILE A 137 -23.43 -12.60 7.12
C ILE A 137 -23.37 -11.29 7.90
N GLN A 138 -23.55 -11.37 9.21
CA GLN A 138 -23.57 -10.20 10.10
C GLN A 138 -22.90 -10.50 11.44
N GLY A 139 -22.67 -9.44 12.24
CA GLY A 139 -22.16 -9.56 13.60
C GLY A 139 -20.85 -10.35 13.64
N GLN A 140 -20.73 -11.27 14.60
CA GLN A 140 -19.49 -12.03 14.82
C GLN A 140 -19.05 -12.82 13.58
N GLU A 141 -19.97 -13.32 12.76
CA GLU A 141 -19.62 -14.08 11.55
C GLU A 141 -18.93 -13.22 10.50
N LEU A 142 -19.27 -11.93 10.43
CA LEU A 142 -18.64 -10.98 9.53
C LEU A 142 -17.14 -10.79 9.84
N LEU A 143 -16.69 -11.01 11.08
CA LEU A 143 -15.26 -11.00 11.42
C LEU A 143 -14.50 -12.14 10.75
N ARG A 144 -15.09 -13.33 10.65
CA ARG A 144 -14.49 -14.46 9.94
C ARG A 144 -14.52 -14.26 8.43
N ALA A 145 -15.59 -13.62 7.93
CA ALA A 145 -15.66 -13.22 6.54
C ALA A 145 -14.58 -12.19 6.18
N TYR A 146 -14.35 -11.19 7.04
CA TYR A 146 -13.24 -10.26 6.90
C TYR A 146 -11.88 -10.97 6.95
N ALA A 147 -11.68 -11.90 7.89
CA ALA A 147 -10.44 -12.67 7.97
C ALA A 147 -10.17 -13.45 6.66
N SER A 148 -11.18 -14.09 6.08
CA SER A 148 -11.11 -14.72 4.76
C SER A 148 -10.81 -13.69 3.65
N HIS A 149 -11.53 -12.58 3.62
CA HIS A 149 -11.35 -11.53 2.61
C HIS A 149 -9.93 -10.96 2.65
N SER A 150 -9.40 -10.70 3.83
CA SER A 150 -8.05 -10.15 4.04
C SER A 150 -6.92 -11.08 3.56
N ARG A 151 -7.19 -12.39 3.45
CA ARG A 151 -6.28 -13.37 2.85
C ARG A 151 -6.58 -13.68 1.37
N GLY A 152 -7.46 -12.91 0.74
CA GLY A 152 -7.88 -13.10 -0.65
C GLY A 152 -8.87 -14.25 -0.88
N GLY A 153 -9.39 -14.85 0.20
CA GLY A 153 -10.38 -15.92 0.15
C GLY A 153 -11.81 -15.39 0.12
N ASN A 154 -12.73 -16.22 -0.34
CA ASN A 154 -14.17 -15.96 -0.27
C ASN A 154 -14.80 -16.83 0.81
N TYR A 155 -15.22 -16.20 1.91
CA TYR A 155 -15.75 -16.91 3.08
C TYR A 155 -16.95 -17.80 2.75
N CYS A 156 -17.80 -17.37 1.82
CA CYS A 156 -18.96 -18.14 1.38
C CYS A 156 -18.55 -19.42 0.65
N GLN A 157 -17.53 -19.35 -0.20
CA GLN A 157 -16.99 -20.51 -0.92
C GLN A 157 -16.26 -21.46 0.04
N GLU A 158 -15.50 -20.92 0.99
CA GLU A 158 -14.74 -21.72 1.96
C GLU A 158 -15.64 -22.48 2.94
N THR A 159 -16.79 -21.91 3.31
CA THR A 159 -17.66 -22.46 4.36
C THR A 159 -19.00 -23.00 3.87
N GLY A 160 -19.40 -22.70 2.64
CA GLY A 160 -20.73 -23.02 2.10
C GLY A 160 -21.88 -22.29 2.81
N ARG A 161 -21.60 -21.30 3.68
CA ARG A 161 -22.59 -20.66 4.57
C ARG A 161 -23.54 -19.69 3.88
N CYS A 162 -23.15 -19.06 2.78
CA CYS A 162 -23.94 -17.98 2.15
C CYS A 162 -24.96 -18.48 1.10
N MET A 163 -25.35 -19.75 1.16
CA MET A 163 -26.36 -20.32 0.28
C MET A 163 -27.74 -19.72 0.60
N GLY A 164 -28.09 -18.64 -0.10
CA GLY A 164 -29.38 -17.96 0.08
C GLY A 164 -29.40 -16.54 -0.51
N GLY A 165 -29.06 -16.39 -1.78
CA GLY A 165 -29.16 -15.11 -2.49
C GLY A 165 -28.51 -15.21 -3.85
N GLY A 166 -29.32 -15.45 -4.89
CA GLY A 166 -28.83 -15.67 -6.24
C GLY A 166 -28.00 -14.49 -6.74
N TYR A 167 -26.73 -14.76 -7.03
CA TYR A 167 -25.97 -14.04 -8.03
C TYR A 167 -25.52 -15.04 -9.11
N PRO A 168 -25.71 -14.74 -10.40
CA PRO A 168 -25.17 -15.55 -11.47
C PRO A 168 -23.63 -15.46 -11.42
N ALA A 169 -22.98 -16.61 -11.36
CA ALA A 169 -21.53 -16.70 -11.50
C ALA A 169 -21.12 -16.14 -12.88
N PRO A 170 -20.02 -15.37 -13.00
CA PRO A 170 -19.36 -15.22 -14.28
C PRO A 170 -18.71 -16.56 -14.62
N ASN A 171 -19.13 -17.11 -15.75
CA ASN A 171 -18.69 -18.36 -16.37
C ASN A 171 -17.26 -18.79 -16.01
N ASN A 172 -17.14 -19.93 -15.31
CA ASN A 172 -15.95 -20.78 -15.40
C ASN A 172 -16.30 -22.02 -16.21
N TYR A 173 -15.56 -22.21 -17.30
CA TYR A 173 -15.62 -23.31 -18.24
C TYR A 173 -15.12 -24.60 -17.56
N GLY A 174 -15.85 -25.71 -17.70
CA GLY A 174 -15.36 -27.06 -17.37
C GLY A 174 -16.27 -27.81 -16.40
N GLY A 175 -17.29 -28.46 -16.94
CA GLY A 175 -18.21 -29.29 -16.16
C GLY A 175 -17.62 -30.64 -15.75
N THR A 176 -18.14 -31.15 -14.63
CA THR A 176 -18.43 -32.59 -14.43
C THR A 176 -19.63 -32.70 -13.48
N PRO A 177 -20.65 -33.53 -13.76
CA PRO A 177 -21.82 -33.66 -12.88
C PRO A 177 -21.74 -34.90 -11.97
N GLY A 178 -22.08 -34.72 -10.69
CA GLY A 178 -22.73 -35.75 -9.86
C GLY A 178 -22.11 -36.04 -8.48
N TYR A 179 -22.79 -35.63 -7.40
CA TYR A 179 -23.55 -36.49 -6.45
C TYR A 179 -24.14 -35.62 -5.30
N PRO A 180 -25.24 -36.05 -4.64
CA PRO A 180 -26.15 -35.19 -3.88
C PRO A 180 -25.76 -35.05 -2.39
N GLY A 181 -26.29 -34.00 -1.77
CA GLY A 181 -26.01 -33.61 -0.39
C GLY A 181 -26.51 -34.57 0.68
N GLY A 182 -25.92 -34.42 1.88
CA GLY A 182 -26.32 -35.11 3.09
C GLY A 182 -25.74 -34.43 4.32
N ASN A 183 -26.63 -34.09 5.25
CA ASN A 183 -26.45 -33.31 6.49
C ASN A 183 -25.43 -33.86 7.50
N GLY A 184 -24.96 -32.97 8.37
CA GLY A 184 -24.80 -33.27 9.79
C GLY A 184 -23.37 -33.25 10.33
N LEU A 185 -23.07 -32.25 11.17
CA LEU A 185 -22.02 -32.35 12.19
C LEU A 185 -22.30 -33.55 13.12
N PRO A 186 -21.25 -34.20 13.66
CA PRO A 186 -21.35 -34.71 15.02
C PRO A 186 -20.21 -34.19 15.94
N PRO A 187 -20.44 -34.22 17.28
CA PRO A 187 -19.54 -33.65 18.28
C PRO A 187 -18.42 -34.62 18.69
N GLN A 188 -17.42 -34.10 19.41
CA GLN A 188 -16.30 -34.84 20.01
C GLN A 188 -16.73 -35.99 20.93
N THR A 189 -16.04 -37.14 20.87
CA THR A 189 -15.40 -37.88 21.99
C THR A 189 -14.87 -39.27 21.54
N GLY A 190 -13.70 -39.68 22.06
CA GLY A 190 -13.42 -41.06 22.48
C GLY A 190 -12.80 -42.09 21.50
N TYR A 191 -11.53 -42.44 21.77
CA TYR A 191 -10.80 -43.72 21.62
C TYR A 191 -11.30 -44.83 20.64
N GLY A 192 -10.36 -45.38 19.85
CA GLY A 192 -10.47 -46.75 19.33
C GLY A 192 -9.59 -47.04 18.11
N ALA A 193 -8.54 -47.82 18.29
CA ALA A 193 -7.62 -48.26 17.26
C ALA A 193 -8.22 -49.32 16.31
N THR A 194 -7.53 -49.49 15.17
CA THR A 194 -7.58 -50.59 14.19
C THR A 194 -8.65 -50.50 13.09
N GLY A 195 -8.20 -50.13 11.89
CA GLY A 195 -8.98 -50.22 10.65
C GLY A 195 -8.16 -49.66 9.48
N ASN A 196 -7.63 -50.55 8.64
CA ASN A 196 -6.92 -50.23 7.40
C ASN A 196 -7.76 -49.28 6.51
N MET A 197 -7.22 -48.11 6.18
CA MET A 197 -7.70 -47.25 5.10
C MET A 197 -6.99 -47.65 3.79
N PRO A 198 -7.69 -47.84 2.66
CA PRO A 198 -7.04 -48.07 1.37
C PRO A 198 -6.36 -46.77 0.88
N ALA A 199 -5.14 -46.92 0.35
CA ALA A 199 -4.36 -45.82 -0.20
C ALA A 199 -5.05 -45.21 -1.44
N PRO A 200 -5.02 -43.87 -1.62
CA PRO A 200 -5.49 -43.25 -2.85
C PRO A 200 -4.58 -43.66 -4.02
N ALA A 201 -5.19 -44.15 -5.09
CA ALA A 201 -4.50 -44.48 -6.33
C ALA A 201 -4.05 -43.17 -7.03
N TYR A 202 -2.74 -43.01 -7.20
CA TYR A 202 -2.17 -41.95 -8.03
C TYR A 202 -2.48 -42.25 -9.52
N PRO A 203 -2.84 -41.24 -10.33
CA PRO A 203 -2.91 -41.40 -11.77
C PRO A 203 -1.51 -41.72 -12.34
N GLN A 204 -1.46 -42.70 -13.24
CA GLN A 204 -0.23 -43.13 -13.92
C GLN A 204 0.36 -41.98 -14.76
N PRO A 205 1.70 -41.90 -14.91
CA PRO A 205 2.35 -40.90 -15.75
C PRO A 205 1.95 -41.09 -17.23
N MET A 206 1.60 -39.99 -17.89
CA MET A 206 1.28 -39.97 -19.32
C MET A 206 2.54 -40.27 -20.15
N PRO A 207 2.43 -41.01 -21.26
CA PRO A 207 3.54 -41.21 -22.18
C PRO A 207 3.94 -39.87 -22.84
N PRO A 208 5.23 -39.67 -23.18
CA PRO A 208 5.68 -38.43 -23.81
C PRO A 208 5.04 -38.30 -25.20
N LEU A 209 4.44 -37.13 -25.45
CA LEU A 209 4.00 -36.74 -26.79
C LEU A 209 5.24 -36.48 -27.65
N ASN A 210 5.43 -37.29 -28.68
CA ASN A 210 6.39 -36.99 -29.74
C ASN A 210 6.01 -35.65 -30.39
N ALA A 211 6.95 -34.71 -30.41
CA ALA A 211 6.79 -33.44 -31.11
C ALA A 211 6.61 -33.70 -32.62
N ALA A 212 5.42 -33.44 -33.14
CA ALA A 212 5.20 -33.32 -34.58
C ALA A 212 5.83 -32.00 -35.06
N PRO A 213 6.55 -31.98 -36.21
CA PRO A 213 7.11 -30.75 -36.74
C PRO A 213 5.98 -29.81 -37.19
N LEU A 214 6.00 -28.59 -36.66
CA LEU A 214 5.14 -27.49 -37.11
C LEU A 214 5.52 -27.11 -38.56
N PRO A 215 4.55 -26.83 -39.45
CA PRO A 215 4.86 -26.30 -40.77
C PRO A 215 5.40 -24.86 -40.63
N THR A 216 6.61 -24.64 -41.15
CA THR A 216 7.23 -23.31 -41.27
C THR A 216 6.51 -22.51 -42.33
N GLN A 217 5.41 -21.85 -41.98
CA GLN A 217 4.82 -20.81 -42.83
C GLN A 217 5.37 -19.46 -42.42
N VAL A 218 6.21 -18.91 -43.30
CA VAL A 218 6.67 -17.52 -43.25
C VAL A 218 5.45 -16.62 -43.45
N MET A 219 5.02 -15.93 -42.40
CA MET A 219 4.03 -14.86 -42.55
C MET A 219 4.69 -13.67 -43.23
N THR A 220 4.43 -13.52 -44.53
CA THR A 220 4.71 -12.30 -45.27
C THR A 220 3.74 -11.22 -44.78
N THR A 221 4.28 -10.18 -44.15
CA THR A 221 3.52 -8.99 -43.72
C THR A 221 2.87 -8.32 -44.94
N GLY A 222 1.54 -8.40 -45.02
CA GLY A 222 0.75 -7.71 -46.03
C GLY A 222 -0.56 -7.22 -45.43
N GLY A 223 -0.69 -5.90 -45.29
CA GLY A 223 -1.91 -5.22 -44.85
C GLY A 223 -1.69 -4.31 -43.64
N ALA A 224 -1.16 -3.10 -43.88
CA ALA A 224 -1.16 -2.04 -42.88
C ALA A 224 -2.61 -1.59 -42.61
N LEU A 225 -3.21 -2.12 -41.56
CA LEU A 225 -4.21 -1.37 -40.80
C LEU A 225 -3.46 -0.21 -40.11
N ALA A 226 -4.06 0.98 -40.07
CA ALA A 226 -3.47 2.14 -39.41
C ALA A 226 -2.96 1.72 -38.03
N GLY A 227 -1.64 1.77 -37.86
CA GLY A 227 -0.97 1.31 -36.66
C GLY A 227 -1.47 2.14 -35.49
N PHE A 228 -1.99 1.45 -34.47
CA PHE A 228 -2.13 2.04 -33.16
C PHE A 228 -0.71 2.28 -32.67
N GLU A 229 -0.23 3.53 -32.71
CA GLU A 229 1.03 3.92 -32.09
C GLU A 229 0.87 3.69 -30.59
N LEU A 230 1.41 2.56 -30.11
CA LEU A 230 1.61 2.35 -28.70
C LEU A 230 2.67 3.37 -28.25
N PRO A 231 2.40 4.22 -27.25
CA PRO A 231 3.39 5.14 -26.75
C PRO A 231 4.64 4.37 -26.29
N ASP A 232 5.81 4.99 -26.49
CA ASP A 232 7.10 4.43 -26.09
C ASP A 232 7.04 3.99 -24.61
N SER A 233 7.19 2.69 -24.38
CA SER A 233 7.02 2.03 -23.08
C SER A 233 8.25 2.12 -22.19
N SER A 234 9.24 2.94 -22.58
CA SER A 234 10.51 3.09 -21.86
C SER A 234 10.44 3.95 -20.59
N GLY A 235 9.29 4.51 -20.22
CA GLY A 235 9.16 5.36 -19.02
C GLY A 235 7.96 5.14 -18.10
N ASN A 236 6.90 4.44 -18.54
CA ASN A 236 5.61 4.52 -17.83
C ASN A 236 4.95 3.15 -17.61
N ARG A 237 5.59 2.28 -16.81
CA ARG A 237 4.93 1.07 -16.32
C ARG A 237 3.92 1.43 -15.24
N SER A 238 2.66 1.02 -15.45
CA SER A 238 1.59 1.18 -14.47
C SER A 238 1.93 0.47 -13.15
N ILE A 239 1.77 1.20 -12.04
CA ILE A 239 1.97 0.68 -10.68
C ILE A 239 0.82 -0.27 -10.34
N THR A 240 -0.39 0.09 -10.79
CA THR A 240 -1.60 -0.71 -10.61
C THR A 240 -1.47 -2.07 -11.30
N ASP A 241 -1.06 -2.11 -12.58
CA ASP A 241 -0.86 -3.36 -13.30
C ASP A 241 0.26 -4.21 -12.69
N HIS A 242 1.35 -3.57 -12.25
CA HIS A 242 2.41 -4.24 -11.51
C HIS A 242 1.86 -4.92 -10.26
N CYS A 243 1.13 -4.21 -9.41
CA CYS A 243 0.60 -4.77 -8.17
C CYS A 243 -0.52 -5.81 -8.36
N GLN A 244 -1.31 -5.71 -9.43
CA GLN A 244 -2.24 -6.77 -9.82
C GLN A 244 -1.50 -8.05 -10.20
N THR A 245 -0.41 -7.92 -10.97
CA THR A 245 0.44 -9.05 -11.37
C THR A 245 1.09 -9.71 -10.15
N VAL A 246 1.68 -8.91 -9.25
CA VAL A 246 2.30 -9.40 -8.02
C VAL A 246 1.31 -10.20 -7.20
N LYS A 247 0.08 -9.68 -7.00
CA LYS A 247 -0.98 -10.37 -6.26
C LYS A 247 -1.37 -11.71 -6.89
N MET A 248 -1.44 -11.76 -8.23
CA MET A 248 -1.70 -13.00 -8.96
C MET A 248 -0.59 -14.03 -8.70
N VAL A 249 0.67 -13.63 -8.82
CA VAL A 249 1.83 -14.51 -8.57
C VAL A 249 1.88 -14.95 -7.09
N SER A 250 1.63 -14.06 -6.14
CA SER A 250 1.52 -14.42 -4.71
C SER A 250 0.46 -15.48 -4.47
N SER A 251 -0.71 -15.35 -5.11
CA SER A 251 -1.79 -16.32 -4.95
C SER A 251 -1.42 -17.70 -5.49
N ALA A 252 -0.69 -17.77 -6.61
CA ALA A 252 -0.17 -19.01 -7.17
C ALA A 252 0.90 -19.67 -6.27
N ASN A 253 1.63 -18.86 -5.49
CA ASN A 253 2.67 -19.31 -4.57
C ASN A 253 2.16 -19.64 -3.14
N GLY A 254 0.84 -19.69 -2.93
CA GLY A 254 0.26 -20.01 -1.61
C GLY A 254 0.16 -18.81 -0.66
N GLY A 255 0.31 -17.59 -1.18
CA GLY A 255 0.22 -16.33 -0.45
C GLY A 255 1.54 -15.54 -0.43
N PRO A 256 1.52 -14.32 0.14
CA PRO A 256 2.70 -13.48 0.22
C PRO A 256 3.74 -14.05 1.20
N VAL A 257 5.00 -13.72 0.95
CA VAL A 257 6.15 -14.04 1.81
C VAL A 257 5.95 -13.43 3.18
N ARG A 258 6.02 -14.27 4.22
CA ARG A 258 5.84 -13.87 5.63
C ARG A 258 7.10 -14.01 6.47
N SER A 259 8.19 -14.51 5.93
CA SER A 259 9.45 -14.63 6.66
C SER A 259 10.64 -14.66 5.71
N PRO A 260 11.84 -14.27 6.18
CA PRO A 260 13.07 -14.45 5.42
C PRO A 260 13.29 -15.88 4.91
N ALA A 261 12.94 -16.88 5.73
CA ALA A 261 13.11 -18.30 5.40
C ALA A 261 12.18 -18.79 4.27
N SER A 262 11.07 -18.07 4.02
CA SER A 262 10.10 -18.41 2.96
C SER A 262 10.38 -17.73 1.62
N ILE A 263 11.49 -17.00 1.49
CA ILE A 263 11.84 -16.32 0.24
C ILE A 263 12.33 -17.35 -0.78
N VAL A 264 11.48 -17.67 -1.76
CA VAL A 264 11.83 -18.48 -2.94
C VAL A 264 12.29 -17.59 -4.10
N ASN A 265 11.57 -16.49 -4.33
CA ASN A 265 11.91 -15.49 -5.33
C ASN A 265 12.11 -14.14 -4.62
N PRO A 266 13.37 -13.64 -4.54
CA PRO A 266 13.67 -12.37 -3.89
C PRO A 266 12.97 -11.16 -4.53
N THR A 267 12.85 -11.14 -5.86
CA THR A 267 12.16 -10.05 -6.58
C THR A 267 10.69 -10.03 -6.18
N GLN A 268 10.00 -11.18 -6.27
CA GLN A 268 8.61 -11.32 -5.85
C GLN A 268 8.40 -10.91 -4.38
N ALA A 269 9.31 -11.32 -3.49
CA ALA A 269 9.21 -10.97 -2.07
C ALA A 269 9.26 -9.46 -1.86
N LEU A 270 10.14 -8.75 -2.59
CA LEU A 270 10.20 -7.29 -2.51
C LEU A 270 9.00 -6.62 -3.16
N ASP A 271 8.51 -7.13 -4.29
CA ASP A 271 7.33 -6.58 -4.97
C ASP A 271 6.08 -6.71 -4.10
N GLU A 272 5.95 -7.80 -3.34
CA GLU A 272 4.89 -7.97 -2.35
C GLU A 272 4.97 -6.96 -1.21
N GLN A 273 6.20 -6.64 -0.77
CA GLN A 273 6.39 -5.57 0.21
C GLN A 273 5.98 -4.21 -0.38
N PHE A 274 6.41 -3.89 -1.59
CA PHE A 274 6.03 -2.65 -2.28
C PHE A 274 4.52 -2.48 -2.38
N CYS A 275 3.82 -3.48 -2.92
CA CYS A 275 2.37 -3.39 -3.14
C CYS A 275 1.57 -3.32 -1.84
N SER A 276 2.11 -3.89 -0.75
CA SER A 276 1.54 -3.73 0.59
C SER A 276 1.76 -2.30 1.12
N ALA A 277 2.92 -1.69 0.86
CA ALA A 277 3.20 -0.30 1.25
C ALA A 277 2.38 0.71 0.45
N SER A 278 2.23 0.52 -0.87
CA SER A 278 1.41 1.40 -1.72
C SER A 278 -0.06 1.40 -1.28
N THR A 279 -0.63 0.21 -1.03
CA THR A 279 -1.98 0.06 -0.48
C THR A 279 -2.11 0.74 0.89
N TYR A 280 -1.09 0.59 1.75
CA TYR A 280 -1.08 1.25 3.05
C TYR A 280 -1.10 2.79 2.90
N ALA A 281 -0.31 3.35 1.98
CA ALA A 281 -0.26 4.78 1.71
C ALA A 281 -1.63 5.33 1.26
N VAL A 282 -2.31 4.65 0.32
CA VAL A 282 -3.67 5.01 -0.11
C VAL A 282 -4.62 5.05 1.09
N SER A 283 -4.66 3.97 1.89
CA SER A 283 -5.54 3.90 3.07
C SER A 283 -5.23 4.96 4.13
N SER A 284 -3.97 5.39 4.22
CA SER A 284 -3.54 6.43 5.16
C SER A 284 -4.06 7.79 4.71
N THR A 285 -3.93 8.10 3.43
CA THR A 285 -4.46 9.33 2.82
C THR A 285 -5.96 9.44 2.97
N GLU A 286 -6.71 8.37 2.75
CA GLU A 286 -8.16 8.36 2.97
C GLU A 286 -8.54 8.70 4.42
N ARG A 287 -7.77 8.19 5.41
CA ARG A 287 -7.97 8.55 6.82
C ARG A 287 -7.63 10.01 7.09
N MET A 288 -6.56 10.54 6.52
CA MET A 288 -6.17 11.95 6.67
C MET A 288 -7.19 12.91 6.06
N LEU A 289 -7.78 12.54 4.92
CA LEU A 289 -8.78 13.34 4.23
C LEU A 289 -10.21 13.09 4.76
N SER A 290 -10.38 12.19 5.73
CA SER A 290 -11.70 11.90 6.28
C SER A 290 -12.33 13.16 6.92
N GLY A 291 -13.48 13.57 6.39
CA GLY A 291 -14.17 14.79 6.82
C GLY A 291 -13.68 16.09 6.16
N ALA A 292 -12.61 16.04 5.34
CA ALA A 292 -12.20 17.16 4.50
C ALA A 292 -12.93 17.09 3.15
N GLN A 293 -13.45 18.22 2.67
CA GLN A 293 -14.07 18.32 1.34
C GLN A 293 -13.00 18.69 0.29
N VAL A 294 -12.02 17.81 0.09
CA VAL A 294 -10.98 18.00 -0.93
C VAL A 294 -11.40 17.31 -2.22
N THR A 295 -11.39 18.03 -3.34
CA THR A 295 -11.73 17.48 -4.67
C THR A 295 -10.50 16.89 -5.36
N ASP A 296 -10.70 15.98 -6.31
CA ASP A 296 -9.60 15.42 -7.11
C ASP A 296 -8.91 16.48 -7.99
N GLU A 297 -9.62 17.54 -8.40
CA GLU A 297 -9.02 18.69 -9.08
C GLU A 297 -8.04 19.45 -8.17
N GLN A 298 -8.42 19.67 -6.90
CA GLN A 298 -7.53 20.26 -5.90
C GLN A 298 -6.32 19.38 -5.63
N LEU A 299 -6.50 18.06 -5.54
CA LEU A 299 -5.39 17.12 -5.34
C LEU A 299 -4.45 17.11 -6.54
N THR A 300 -4.97 17.07 -7.77
CA THR A 300 -4.18 17.20 -9.00
C THR A 300 -3.32 18.48 -8.96
N GLN A 301 -3.94 19.63 -8.69
CA GLN A 301 -3.23 20.91 -8.68
C GLN A 301 -2.17 20.97 -7.56
N ASN A 302 -2.52 20.56 -6.35
CA ASN A 302 -1.61 20.64 -5.20
C ASN A 302 -0.43 19.66 -5.33
N CYS A 303 -0.69 18.45 -5.81
CA CYS A 303 0.36 17.45 -6.00
C CYS A 303 1.21 17.74 -7.24
N GLY A 304 0.67 18.40 -8.26
CA GLY A 304 1.46 18.95 -9.37
C GLY A 304 2.51 19.96 -8.89
N GLN A 305 2.19 20.80 -7.90
CA GLN A 305 3.19 21.72 -7.31
C GLN A 305 4.31 20.96 -6.57
N VAL A 306 4.01 19.80 -5.97
CA VAL A 306 5.02 18.95 -5.35
C VAL A 306 5.95 18.35 -6.41
N VAL A 307 5.40 17.93 -7.55
CA VAL A 307 6.17 17.47 -8.71
C VAL A 307 7.11 18.57 -9.18
N ASP A 308 6.61 19.77 -9.44
CA ASP A 308 7.43 20.91 -9.87
C ASP A 308 8.55 21.24 -8.86
N PHE A 309 8.24 21.17 -7.56
CA PHE A 309 9.20 21.48 -6.51
C PHE A 309 10.36 20.47 -6.41
N MET A 310 10.07 19.18 -6.65
CA MET A 310 11.03 18.07 -6.56
C MET A 310 11.62 17.62 -7.90
N ALA A 311 11.21 18.22 -9.02
CA ALA A 311 11.57 17.79 -10.37
C ALA A 311 13.07 17.55 -10.57
N ALA A 312 13.92 18.49 -10.15
CA ALA A 312 15.37 18.37 -10.31
C ALA A 312 16.00 17.16 -9.58
N GLU A 313 15.41 16.75 -8.45
CA GLU A 313 15.86 15.58 -7.70
C GLU A 313 15.30 14.29 -8.28
N THR A 314 14.03 14.28 -8.70
CA THR A 314 13.37 13.10 -9.29
C THR A 314 13.93 12.77 -10.68
N ASP A 315 14.17 13.78 -11.53
CA ASP A 315 14.77 13.59 -12.87
C ASP A 315 16.19 13.02 -12.79
N ALA A 316 16.88 13.29 -11.68
CA ALA A 316 18.24 12.84 -11.45
C ALA A 316 18.35 11.51 -10.69
N LEU A 317 17.23 10.84 -10.37
CA LEU A 317 17.22 9.56 -9.63
C LEU A 317 18.07 8.48 -10.31
N GLY A 318 18.03 8.40 -11.64
CA GLY A 318 18.79 7.42 -12.44
C GLY A 318 20.26 7.80 -12.68
N THR A 319 20.68 9.02 -12.34
CA THR A 319 22.01 9.54 -12.74
C THR A 319 22.87 9.97 -11.56
N ARG A 320 22.29 10.50 -10.48
CA ARG A 320 23.01 10.99 -9.30
C ARG A 320 22.97 10.02 -8.11
N PRO A 321 24.00 10.03 -7.23
CA PRO A 321 23.98 9.23 -6.01
C PRO A 321 22.85 9.62 -5.06
N ALA A 322 22.24 8.64 -4.39
CA ALA A 322 21.14 8.87 -3.45
C ALA A 322 21.50 9.86 -2.32
N ALA A 323 22.74 9.80 -1.80
CA ALA A 323 23.21 10.69 -0.76
C ALA A 323 23.23 12.17 -1.20
N ASP A 324 23.65 12.43 -2.44
CA ASP A 324 23.70 13.79 -3.00
C ASP A 324 22.30 14.34 -3.26
N LEU A 325 21.41 13.49 -3.78
CA LEU A 325 19.99 13.84 -3.98
C LEU A 325 19.32 14.14 -2.64
N LEU A 326 19.54 13.30 -1.63
CA LEU A 326 19.02 13.52 -0.29
C LEU A 326 19.54 14.82 0.33
N ALA A 327 20.84 15.11 0.23
CA ALA A 327 21.41 16.35 0.73
C ALA A 327 20.79 17.59 0.04
N THR A 328 20.58 17.49 -1.28
CA THR A 328 19.95 18.55 -2.09
C THR A 328 18.50 18.76 -1.69
N ALA A 329 17.72 17.68 -1.59
CA ALA A 329 16.33 17.71 -1.14
C ALA A 329 16.21 18.33 0.26
N GLN A 330 17.04 17.89 1.22
CA GLN A 330 17.06 18.47 2.57
C GLN A 330 17.40 19.97 2.56
N GLN A 331 18.30 20.40 1.68
CA GLN A 331 18.61 21.83 1.54
C GLN A 331 17.40 22.62 1.02
N LYS A 332 16.71 22.11 -0.02
CA LYS A 332 15.47 22.73 -0.52
C LYS A 332 14.40 22.81 0.58
N ILE A 333 14.24 21.74 1.36
CA ILE A 333 13.25 21.72 2.45
C ILE A 333 13.59 22.73 3.55
N ARG A 334 14.86 22.87 3.94
CA ARG A 334 15.28 23.91 4.90
C ARG A 334 15.01 25.33 4.40
N GLN A 335 15.10 25.56 3.07
CA GLN A 335 14.76 26.85 2.48
C GLN A 335 13.25 27.09 2.47
N ALA A 336 12.44 26.05 2.24
CA ALA A 336 10.98 26.12 2.25
C ALA A 336 10.39 26.21 3.66
N ALA A 337 11.07 25.67 4.68
CA ALA A 337 10.67 25.69 6.09
C ALA A 337 11.81 26.25 6.97
N PRO A 338 12.07 27.58 6.93
CA PRO A 338 13.19 28.21 7.64
C PRO A 338 13.04 28.19 9.17
N ASP A 339 11.82 27.98 9.69
CA ASP A 339 11.53 27.77 11.10
C ASP A 339 11.85 26.34 11.58
N GLY A 340 12.24 25.45 10.66
CA GLY A 340 12.54 24.05 10.92
C GLY A 340 11.30 23.17 11.08
N ASN A 341 10.09 23.69 10.93
CA ASN A 341 8.87 22.92 11.08
C ASN A 341 8.47 22.26 9.75
N THR A 342 8.91 21.03 9.53
CA THR A 342 8.63 20.28 8.30
C THR A 342 7.30 19.52 8.33
N GLN A 343 6.51 19.61 9.40
CA GLN A 343 5.28 18.81 9.57
C GLN A 343 4.27 19.01 8.45
N VAL A 344 4.11 20.25 7.98
CA VAL A 344 3.21 20.56 6.85
C VAL A 344 3.68 19.86 5.57
N LEU A 345 4.99 19.89 5.29
CA LEU A 345 5.58 19.22 4.13
C LEU A 345 5.45 17.70 4.21
N VAL A 346 5.59 17.13 5.41
CA VAL A 346 5.35 15.70 5.63
C VAL A 346 3.89 15.36 5.34
N GLN A 347 2.93 16.09 5.90
CA GLN A 347 1.50 15.83 5.66
C GLN A 347 1.13 15.99 4.17
N THR A 348 1.64 17.03 3.51
CA THR A 348 1.46 17.22 2.06
C THR A 348 2.04 16.05 1.27
N GLY A 349 3.25 15.60 1.62
CA GLY A 349 3.87 14.45 1.00
C GLY A 349 3.07 13.17 1.18
N GLU A 350 2.56 12.89 2.38
CA GLU A 350 1.76 11.69 2.64
C GLU A 350 0.44 11.69 1.86
N VAL A 351 -0.25 12.85 1.80
CA VAL A 351 -1.46 13.00 0.99
C VAL A 351 -1.18 12.77 -0.48
N CYS A 352 -0.16 13.43 -1.04
CA CYS A 352 0.19 13.28 -2.45
C CYS A 352 0.71 11.89 -2.80
N LEU A 353 1.38 11.21 -1.86
CA LEU A 353 1.82 9.84 -2.05
C LEU A 353 0.63 8.88 -2.24
N GLY A 354 -0.36 8.93 -1.34
CA GLY A 354 -1.57 8.11 -1.49
C GLY A 354 -2.42 8.52 -2.70
N TYR A 355 -2.47 9.81 -3.04
CA TYR A 355 -3.11 10.28 -4.27
C TYR A 355 -2.45 9.66 -5.51
N GLY A 356 -1.13 9.79 -5.64
CA GLY A 356 -0.38 9.27 -6.79
C GLY A 356 -0.53 7.75 -6.96
N TYR A 357 -0.53 6.97 -5.88
CA TYR A 357 -0.81 5.53 -5.98
C TYR A 357 -2.25 5.22 -6.37
N ARG A 358 -3.22 6.01 -5.93
CA ARG A 358 -4.64 5.82 -6.28
C ARG A 358 -4.92 6.17 -7.74
N THR A 359 -4.24 7.17 -8.29
CA THR A 359 -4.41 7.64 -9.68
C THR A 359 -3.38 7.07 -10.65
N ASP A 360 -2.50 6.19 -10.19
CA ASP A 360 -1.43 5.57 -10.99
C ASP A 360 -0.42 6.58 -11.57
N GLU A 361 -0.20 7.70 -10.89
CA GLU A 361 0.68 8.80 -11.31
C GLU A 361 2.07 8.65 -10.67
N ALA A 362 2.98 7.95 -11.37
CA ALA A 362 4.30 7.62 -10.83
C ALA A 362 5.17 8.84 -10.51
N ASP A 363 5.07 9.91 -11.30
CA ASP A 363 5.81 11.16 -11.08
C ASP A 363 5.41 11.82 -9.75
N VAL A 364 4.10 11.83 -9.44
CA VAL A 364 3.56 12.32 -8.17
C VAL A 364 4.10 11.49 -7.01
N VAL A 365 4.16 10.16 -7.16
CA VAL A 365 4.68 9.24 -6.14
C VAL A 365 6.17 9.48 -5.88
N LEU A 366 6.98 9.63 -6.93
CA LEU A 366 8.42 9.90 -6.84
C LEU A 366 8.69 11.24 -6.17
N ALA A 367 7.98 12.30 -6.59
CA ALA A 367 8.10 13.63 -6.01
C ALA A 367 7.67 13.68 -4.54
N ALA A 368 6.52 13.08 -4.21
CA ALA A 368 6.04 13.00 -2.82
C ALA A 368 7.01 12.21 -1.94
N SER A 369 7.55 11.09 -2.44
CA SER A 369 8.56 10.30 -1.72
C SER A 369 9.84 11.10 -1.48
N MET A 370 10.36 11.81 -2.49
CA MET A 370 11.53 12.67 -2.34
C MET A 370 11.29 13.81 -1.34
N LEU A 371 10.10 14.44 -1.39
CA LEU A 371 9.68 15.47 -0.44
C LEU A 371 9.71 14.93 1.01
N LEU A 372 9.10 13.77 1.24
CA LEU A 372 9.04 13.11 2.55
C LEU A 372 10.42 12.80 3.11
N VAL A 373 11.29 12.20 2.29
CA VAL A 373 12.65 11.85 2.71
C VAL A 373 13.47 13.12 2.98
N GLY A 374 13.36 14.14 2.13
CA GLY A 374 13.98 15.45 2.32
C GLY A 374 13.51 16.16 3.59
N ALA A 375 12.23 15.99 3.96
CA ALA A 375 11.62 16.54 5.17
C ALA A 375 12.00 15.80 6.46
N GLY A 376 12.75 14.70 6.36
CA GLY A 376 13.25 13.92 7.48
C GLY A 376 12.50 12.62 7.73
N ALA A 377 11.41 12.35 7.00
CA ALA A 377 10.67 11.08 7.08
C ALA A 377 11.39 9.99 6.24
N ARG A 378 12.63 9.68 6.63
CA ARG A 378 13.54 8.81 5.86
C ARG A 378 13.07 7.38 5.60
N PRO A 379 12.19 6.75 6.40
CA PRO A 379 11.63 5.43 6.05
C PRO A 379 10.88 5.41 4.71
N TYR A 380 10.38 6.55 4.22
CA TYR A 380 9.78 6.66 2.88
C TYR A 380 10.77 6.40 1.74
N ALA A 381 12.08 6.37 2.00
CA ALA A 381 13.09 6.07 1.00
C ALA A 381 12.95 4.65 0.41
N GLU A 382 12.25 3.70 1.07
CA GLU A 382 11.99 2.38 0.49
C GLU A 382 11.21 2.48 -0.83
N LEU A 383 10.35 3.49 -0.97
CA LEU A 383 9.56 3.69 -2.19
C LEU A 383 10.42 4.12 -3.37
N LEU A 384 11.38 5.03 -3.18
CA LEU A 384 12.34 5.41 -4.22
C LEU A 384 13.16 4.18 -4.66
N GLY A 385 13.49 3.30 -3.72
CA GLY A 385 14.13 2.01 -4.01
C GLY A 385 13.26 1.08 -4.85
N HIS A 386 11.96 0.97 -4.56
CA HIS A 386 11.04 0.11 -5.34
C HIS A 386 10.86 0.64 -6.75
N HIS A 387 10.58 1.94 -6.90
CA HIS A 387 10.39 2.55 -8.22
C HIS A 387 11.64 2.45 -9.09
N LEU A 388 12.84 2.67 -8.53
CA LEU A 388 14.10 2.48 -9.26
C LEU A 388 14.39 1.01 -9.57
N ARG A 389 14.07 0.06 -8.69
CA ARG A 389 14.29 -1.36 -9.01
C ARG A 389 13.40 -1.79 -10.17
N ASP A 390 12.12 -1.45 -10.10
CA ASP A 390 11.09 -1.97 -10.98
C ASP A 390 10.79 -1.04 -12.15
N GLY A 391 11.55 0.04 -12.31
CA GLY A 391 11.36 1.02 -13.38
C GLY A 391 9.92 1.53 -13.48
N LEU A 392 9.38 2.02 -12.35
CA LEU A 392 8.02 2.55 -12.23
C LEU A 392 8.11 4.09 -12.21
N GLY A 393 7.84 4.74 -13.34
CA GLY A 393 8.00 6.19 -13.51
C GLY A 393 9.46 6.68 -13.56
N VAL A 394 10.42 5.75 -13.61
CA VAL A 394 11.85 6.05 -13.70
C VAL A 394 12.56 4.90 -14.41
N GLN A 395 13.72 5.16 -15.02
CA GLN A 395 14.53 4.09 -15.58
C GLN A 395 14.99 3.11 -14.49
N ALA A 396 14.88 1.81 -14.76
CA ALA A 396 15.27 0.78 -13.80
C ALA A 396 16.79 0.79 -13.52
N ASP A 397 17.18 0.84 -12.25
CA ASP A 397 18.55 0.77 -11.76
C ASP A 397 18.58 0.11 -10.37
N ALA A 398 18.91 -1.19 -10.35
CA ALA A 398 18.93 -1.99 -9.13
C ALA A 398 20.06 -1.60 -8.15
N GLU A 399 21.17 -1.05 -8.65
CA GLU A 399 22.29 -0.64 -7.80
C GLU A 399 21.96 0.64 -7.04
N ARG A 400 21.37 1.63 -7.74
CA ARG A 400 20.90 2.86 -7.11
C ARG A 400 19.71 2.61 -6.21
N ALA A 401 18.79 1.72 -6.61
CA ALA A 401 17.68 1.29 -5.75
C ALA A 401 18.17 0.82 -4.38
N ARG A 402 19.25 0.01 -4.35
CA ARG A 402 19.87 -0.48 -3.10
C ARG A 402 20.22 0.65 -2.13
N LYS A 403 20.70 1.79 -2.63
CA LYS A 403 21.08 2.95 -1.80
C LYS A 403 19.90 3.65 -1.14
N TRP A 404 18.73 3.62 -1.78
CA TRP A 404 17.50 4.13 -1.19
C TRP A 404 16.93 3.19 -0.12
N TYR A 405 16.99 1.87 -0.32
CA TYR A 405 16.66 0.91 0.74
C TYR A 405 17.58 1.05 1.95
N GLU A 406 18.90 1.15 1.74
CA GLU A 406 19.88 1.40 2.81
C GLU A 406 19.53 2.66 3.62
N THR A 407 19.08 3.72 2.96
CA THR A 407 18.63 4.97 3.62
C THR A 407 17.39 4.73 4.50
N ALA A 408 16.38 4.01 4.00
CA ALA A 408 15.20 3.69 4.79
C ALA A 408 15.54 2.82 6.01
N PHE A 409 16.30 1.76 5.77
CA PHE A 409 16.68 0.78 6.79
C PHE A 409 17.55 1.36 7.89
N SER A 410 18.59 2.12 7.53
CA SER A 410 19.43 2.81 8.51
C SER A 410 18.62 3.77 9.38
N SER A 411 17.67 4.50 8.79
CA SER A 411 16.80 5.38 9.58
C SER A 411 15.92 4.63 10.58
N LEU A 412 15.44 3.45 10.22
CA LEU A 412 14.66 2.59 11.13
C LEU A 412 15.55 1.99 12.23
N ASP A 413 16.78 1.58 11.89
CA ASP A 413 17.77 1.11 12.87
C ASP A 413 18.15 2.22 13.87
N ASP A 414 18.19 3.47 13.41
CA ASP A 414 18.44 4.67 14.22
C ASP A 414 17.20 5.10 15.05
N GLY A 415 16.10 4.36 14.99
CA GLY A 415 14.89 4.57 15.80
C GLY A 415 13.83 5.48 15.18
N ALA A 416 13.87 5.73 13.86
CA ALA A 416 12.77 6.41 13.18
C ALA A 416 11.46 5.61 13.30
N ALA A 417 10.34 6.33 13.37
CA ALA A 417 9.02 5.70 13.40
C ALA A 417 8.73 4.98 12.07
N PRO A 418 8.27 3.72 12.10
CA PRO A 418 7.81 3.03 10.90
C PRO A 418 6.66 3.76 10.20
N VAL A 419 6.77 3.95 8.89
CA VAL A 419 5.77 4.67 8.08
C VAL A 419 4.87 3.74 7.25
N PHE A 420 5.30 2.49 7.02
CA PHE A 420 4.51 1.47 6.33
C PHE A 420 4.24 0.28 7.24
N LEU A 421 2.97 -0.09 7.35
CA LEU A 421 2.50 -1.22 8.16
C LEU A 421 3.20 -1.27 9.53
N PRO A 422 3.05 -0.24 10.40
CA PRO A 422 3.92 -0.06 11.57
C PRO A 422 3.96 -1.27 12.52
N SER A 423 2.86 -2.02 12.63
CA SER A 423 2.77 -3.25 13.42
C SER A 423 3.59 -4.43 12.85
N GLN A 424 3.93 -4.40 11.57
CA GLN A 424 4.66 -5.45 10.84
C GLN A 424 6.02 -4.96 10.35
N SER A 425 6.40 -3.71 10.63
CA SER A 425 7.56 -3.07 10.01
C SER A 425 8.86 -3.81 10.24
N ALA A 426 9.12 -4.32 11.46
CA ALA A 426 10.31 -5.11 11.74
C ALA A 426 10.41 -6.35 10.83
N GLN A 427 9.32 -7.13 10.74
CA GLN A 427 9.23 -8.31 9.88
C GLN A 427 9.36 -7.95 8.39
N ARG A 428 8.74 -6.86 7.94
CA ARG A 428 8.88 -6.39 6.54
C ARG A 428 10.34 -6.06 6.21
N VAL A 429 11.01 -5.32 7.09
CA VAL A 429 12.41 -4.94 6.92
C VAL A 429 13.31 -6.17 6.89
N GLU A 430 13.08 -7.16 7.74
CA GLU A 430 13.82 -8.43 7.69
C GLU A 430 13.63 -9.17 6.36
N ILE A 431 12.40 -9.24 5.84
CA ILE A 431 12.10 -9.83 4.53
C ILE A 431 12.82 -9.07 3.42
N MET A 432 12.74 -7.73 3.41
CA MET A 432 13.37 -6.91 2.38
C MET A 432 14.90 -7.03 2.42
N ARG A 433 15.51 -7.02 3.60
CA ARG A 433 16.97 -7.24 3.75
C ARG A 433 17.39 -8.61 3.24
N ALA A 434 16.66 -9.65 3.60
CA ALA A 434 16.95 -11.01 3.13
C ALA A 434 16.78 -11.14 1.61
N ALA A 435 15.74 -10.55 1.03
CA ALA A 435 15.53 -10.53 -0.41
C ALA A 435 16.63 -9.76 -1.15
N LEU A 436 17.04 -8.58 -0.65
CA LEU A 436 18.14 -7.81 -1.23
C LEU A 436 19.50 -8.51 -1.14
N ALA A 437 19.66 -9.44 -0.19
CA ALA A 437 20.83 -10.31 -0.06
C ALA A 437 20.78 -11.56 -0.97
N GLY A 438 19.71 -11.74 -1.77
CA GLY A 438 19.53 -12.88 -2.66
C GLY A 438 18.60 -13.98 -2.14
N GLY A 439 17.92 -13.76 -1.01
CA GLY A 439 17.03 -14.72 -0.35
C GLY A 439 17.75 -15.59 0.69
N ALA A 440 17.01 -16.51 1.34
CA ALA A 440 17.65 -17.55 2.14
C ALA A 440 18.54 -18.41 1.22
N PRO A 441 19.74 -18.84 1.66
CA PRO A 441 20.48 -19.85 0.91
C PRO A 441 19.54 -21.02 0.66
N ALA A 442 19.45 -21.48 -0.59
CA ALA A 442 18.66 -22.67 -0.93
C ALA A 442 18.96 -23.76 0.10
N PRO A 443 17.95 -24.47 0.65
CA PRO A 443 18.21 -25.54 1.59
C PRO A 443 19.19 -26.49 0.92
N VAL A 444 20.41 -26.57 1.48
CA VAL A 444 21.38 -27.58 1.07
C VAL A 444 20.74 -28.89 1.48
N LEU A 445 20.14 -29.58 0.52
CA LEU A 445 19.77 -30.98 0.66
C LEU A 445 21.06 -31.74 0.91
N THR A 446 21.45 -31.87 2.18
CA THR A 446 22.51 -32.77 2.61
C THR A 446 21.98 -34.20 2.60
N GLY A 447 21.57 -34.65 1.41
CA GLY A 447 21.35 -36.04 1.09
C GLY A 447 22.67 -36.61 0.58
N ALA A 448 23.49 -37.12 1.49
CA ALA A 448 24.64 -37.93 1.13
C ALA A 448 24.18 -39.23 0.45
N SER A 449 24.56 -39.43 -0.82
CA SER A 449 24.89 -40.75 -1.37
C SER A 449 25.59 -40.63 -2.73
N SER A 450 26.91 -40.80 -2.68
CA SER A 450 27.82 -41.47 -3.63
C SER A 450 27.61 -41.36 -5.15
N ALA A 451 28.64 -40.78 -5.78
CA ALA A 451 29.31 -41.23 -7.02
C ALA A 451 28.45 -41.40 -8.30
N GLY A 452 28.56 -40.41 -9.19
CA GLY A 452 28.26 -40.54 -10.62
C GLY A 452 29.08 -39.54 -11.41
N ALA A 453 29.93 -40.04 -12.30
CA ALA A 453 30.94 -39.31 -13.05
C ALA A 453 30.37 -38.20 -13.95
N ALA A 454 31.18 -37.15 -14.16
CA ALA A 454 30.89 -36.04 -15.07
C ALA A 454 30.75 -36.52 -16.53
N PRO A 455 29.77 -36.04 -17.31
CA PRO A 455 29.77 -36.22 -18.75
C PRO A 455 30.72 -35.21 -19.42
N ALA A 456 31.57 -35.72 -20.31
CA ALA A 456 32.47 -34.93 -21.17
C ALA A 456 31.69 -34.15 -22.25
N PRO A 457 32.22 -33.01 -22.75
CA PRO A 457 31.57 -32.22 -23.78
C PRO A 457 31.65 -32.89 -25.17
N SER A 458 30.51 -33.07 -25.81
CA SER A 458 30.38 -33.56 -27.18
C SER A 458 30.90 -32.52 -28.19
N ALA A 459 31.89 -32.91 -28.99
CA ALA A 459 32.40 -32.15 -30.13
C ALA A 459 31.40 -32.14 -31.30
N LEU A 460 31.30 -31.02 -32.01
CA LEU A 460 30.53 -30.85 -33.24
C LEU A 460 31.25 -31.53 -34.42
N PRO A 461 30.56 -32.21 -35.36
CA PRO A 461 31.19 -32.74 -36.57
C PRO A 461 31.40 -31.66 -37.63
N SER A 462 32.63 -31.55 -38.13
CA SER A 462 33.03 -30.73 -39.28
C SER A 462 32.78 -31.49 -40.59
N PHE A 463 32.09 -30.87 -41.56
CA PHE A 463 31.99 -31.38 -42.93
C PHE A 463 33.14 -30.82 -43.78
N ASN A 464 33.86 -31.73 -44.44
CA ASN A 464 34.93 -31.43 -45.38
C ASN A 464 34.43 -31.73 -46.80
N ILE A 465 34.39 -30.73 -47.67
CA ILE A 465 34.07 -30.89 -49.10
C ILE A 465 35.37 -30.68 -49.87
N GLY A 466 35.79 -31.71 -50.60
CA GLY A 466 36.91 -31.62 -51.53
C GLY A 466 36.92 -32.81 -52.48
N ASN A 467 36.27 -32.67 -53.64
CA ASN A 467 36.91 -32.55 -54.95
C ASN A 467 35.88 -32.22 -56.03
#